data_AF-A0ABC8B2J9-F1
#
_entry.id   AF-A0ABC8B2J9-F1
#
_cell.length_a   1.000
_cell.length_b   1.000
_cell.length_c   1.000
_cell.angle_alpha   90.00
_cell.angle_beta   90.00
_cell.angle_gamma   90.00
#
_symmetry.space_group_name_H-M   'P 1'
#
loop_
_entity.id
_entity.type
_entity.pdbx_description
1 polymer ?
#
loop_
_entity_poly.entity_id
_entity_poly.type
_entity_poly.pdbx_seq_one_letter_code
_entity_poly.pdbx_strand_id
1 'polypeptide(L)'
;MAVEFRVGDIIEMSCAFTEARVEQVTPDEVFVEWPWWAVDPDSDAVRWNGVVALAAGPDNPGWEREVFRVRPQVADLSADAVCRIGIPPTVVHVIDVRRFDPPRETGWLPRPRRQIGYLRAGQALDPGLEDQGASFDPDDGIPRRIELRFRPYAFLEPGDEVADARARVWRFEPPWDWHPFDGGAGDAPTWPLTLLTRNGDSDDDAAAVDVAEATQTGSHREELARWATEAGLPDTEEDSEFAEPVE
;
A
#
# COMPACT_ATOMS: atom_id res chain seq x y z
N MET A 1 -5.90 2.13 -18.85
CA MET A 1 -5.10 1.03 -18.28
C MET A 1 -5.24 1.11 -16.77
N ALA A 2 -5.60 0.01 -16.11
CA ALA A 2 -5.60 -0.03 -14.65
C ALA A 2 -4.15 -0.02 -14.15
N VAL A 3 -3.87 0.74 -13.10
CA VAL A 3 -2.55 0.72 -12.45
C VAL A 3 -2.32 -0.70 -11.90
N GLU A 4 -1.18 -1.30 -12.26
CA GLU A 4 -0.71 -2.52 -11.61
C GLU A 4 -0.07 -2.13 -10.28
N PHE A 5 -0.56 -2.70 -9.18
CA PHE A 5 -0.03 -2.45 -7.83
C PHE A 5 1.02 -3.51 -7.49
N ARG A 6 2.11 -3.08 -6.85
CA ARG A 6 3.15 -3.94 -6.30
C ARG A 6 3.34 -3.62 -4.82
N VAL A 7 3.71 -4.63 -4.04
CA VAL A 7 4.17 -4.40 -2.66
C VAL A 7 5.36 -3.42 -2.72
N GLY A 8 5.42 -2.48 -1.79
CA GLY A 8 6.39 -1.39 -1.76
C GLY A 8 6.00 -0.15 -2.57
N ASP A 9 4.98 -0.21 -3.45
CA ASP A 9 4.49 0.98 -4.13
C ASP A 9 4.02 2.04 -3.12
N ILE A 10 4.35 3.30 -3.39
CA ILE A 10 3.84 4.45 -2.66
C ILE A 10 2.85 5.15 -3.58
N ILE A 11 1.62 5.27 -3.11
CA ILE A 11 0.52 5.85 -3.88
C ILE A 11 -0.08 7.03 -3.14
N GLU A 12 -0.51 8.04 -3.89
CA GLU A 12 -1.45 9.03 -3.42
C GLU A 12 -2.86 8.63 -3.84
N MET A 13 -3.76 8.60 -2.86
CA MET A 13 -5.16 8.28 -3.03
C MET A 13 -6.03 9.47 -2.63
N SER A 14 -7.05 9.75 -3.41
CA SER A 14 -8.09 10.72 -3.07
C SER A 14 -9.44 10.31 -3.64
N CYS A 15 -10.51 10.82 -3.04
CA CYS A 15 -11.89 10.61 -3.49
C CYS A 15 -12.67 11.88 -3.17
N ALA A 16 -13.40 12.40 -4.16
CA ALA A 16 -14.23 13.58 -3.96
C ALA A 16 -15.28 13.33 -2.86
N PHE A 17 -15.52 14.36 -2.07
CA PHE A 17 -16.51 14.31 -0.99
C PHE A 17 -17.93 14.19 -1.59
N THR A 18 -18.53 13.01 -1.42
CA THR A 18 -19.84 12.62 -1.94
C THR A 18 -20.87 12.66 -0.82
N GLU A 19 -22.07 13.13 -1.12
CA GLU A 19 -23.17 13.20 -0.16
C GLU A 19 -23.58 11.80 0.32
N ALA A 20 -23.84 11.66 1.62
CA ALA A 20 -24.34 10.45 2.26
C ALA A 20 -25.25 10.82 3.43
N ARG A 21 -26.07 9.88 3.88
CA ARG A 21 -26.96 10.08 5.02
C ARG A 21 -26.43 9.35 6.24
N VAL A 22 -26.48 10.02 7.39
CA VAL A 22 -26.13 9.42 8.68
C VAL A 22 -27.28 8.54 9.16
N GLU A 23 -27.01 7.26 9.40
CA GLU A 23 -27.95 6.35 10.05
C GLU A 23 -27.91 6.56 11.57
N GLN A 24 -26.70 6.57 12.14
CA GLN A 24 -26.49 6.64 13.58
C GLN A 24 -25.16 7.32 13.89
N VAL A 25 -25.09 7.98 15.04
CA VAL A 25 -23.85 8.51 15.64
C VAL A 25 -23.68 7.89 17.02
N THR A 26 -22.49 7.40 17.31
CA THR A 26 -22.05 6.98 18.65
C THR A 26 -20.87 7.86 19.09
N PRO A 27 -20.39 7.75 20.35
CA PRO A 27 -19.18 8.47 20.76
C PRO A 27 -17.95 8.14 19.91
N ASP A 28 -17.85 6.88 19.44
CA ASP A 28 -16.65 6.36 18.80
C ASP A 28 -16.75 6.31 17.27
N GLU A 29 -17.97 6.24 16.73
CA GLU A 29 -18.23 5.97 15.32
C GLU A 29 -19.41 6.77 14.76
N VAL A 30 -19.40 6.96 13.44
CA VAL A 30 -20.55 7.39 12.65
C VAL A 30 -20.90 6.30 11.65
N PHE A 31 -22.18 5.95 11.60
CA PHE A 31 -22.76 4.97 10.71
C PHE A 31 -23.43 5.71 9.56
N VAL A 32 -23.00 5.45 8.34
CA VAL A 32 -23.47 6.15 7.15
C VAL A 32 -23.98 5.19 6.09
N GLU A 33 -25.07 5.56 5.44
CA GLU A 33 -25.50 4.90 4.22
C GLU A 33 -24.41 5.08 3.17
N TRP A 34 -23.80 3.97 2.75
CA TRP A 34 -22.59 4.05 1.95
C TRP A 34 -22.95 4.47 0.52
N PRO A 35 -22.35 5.55 -0.02
CA PRO A 35 -22.86 6.16 -1.24
C PRO A 35 -22.49 5.41 -2.53
N TRP A 36 -21.62 4.40 -2.46
CA TRP A 36 -21.05 3.76 -3.65
C TRP A 36 -21.39 2.28 -3.83
N TRP A 37 -21.61 1.54 -2.73
CA TRP A 37 -21.86 0.10 -2.80
C TRP A 37 -23.36 -0.19 -2.74
N ALA A 38 -23.75 -1.27 -3.42
CA ALA A 38 -25.09 -1.84 -3.28
C ALA A 38 -25.03 -3.08 -2.42
N VAL A 39 -26.11 -3.38 -1.70
CA VAL A 39 -26.27 -4.69 -1.04
C VAL A 39 -26.29 -5.78 -2.10
N ASP A 40 -25.56 -6.87 -1.85
CA ASP A 40 -25.57 -8.05 -2.71
C ASP A 40 -26.72 -8.98 -2.32
N PRO A 41 -27.80 -9.07 -3.12
CA PRO A 41 -28.93 -9.94 -2.81
C PRO A 41 -28.61 -11.43 -2.95
N ASP A 42 -27.54 -11.76 -3.69
CA ASP A 42 -27.10 -13.12 -3.99
C ASP A 42 -25.93 -13.54 -3.06
N SER A 43 -25.73 -12.82 -1.96
CA SER A 43 -24.76 -13.16 -0.92
C SER A 43 -25.45 -14.00 0.17
N ASP A 44 -25.11 -15.28 0.20
CA ASP A 44 -25.66 -16.28 1.12
C ASP A 44 -24.94 -16.26 2.49
N ALA A 45 -23.62 -16.03 2.48
CA ALA A 45 -22.76 -16.16 3.66
C ALA A 45 -22.66 -14.87 4.48
N VAL A 46 -22.71 -13.71 3.82
CA VAL A 46 -22.52 -12.40 4.45
C VAL A 46 -23.69 -11.50 4.12
N ARG A 47 -24.35 -10.95 5.14
CA ARG A 47 -25.44 -9.98 4.97
C ARG A 47 -24.95 -8.61 5.42
N TRP A 48 -24.78 -7.71 4.46
CA TRP A 48 -24.48 -6.31 4.71
C TRP A 48 -25.74 -5.46 4.49
N ASN A 49 -25.95 -4.45 5.33
CA ASN A 49 -27.18 -3.65 5.37
C ASN A 49 -27.08 -2.33 4.59
N GLY A 50 -25.98 -2.08 3.87
CA GLY A 50 -25.78 -0.83 3.15
C GLY A 50 -25.05 0.26 3.95
N VAL A 51 -24.64 -0.03 5.19
CA VAL A 51 -24.09 0.96 6.12
C VAL A 51 -22.64 0.65 6.44
N VAL A 52 -21.80 1.70 6.46
CA VAL A 52 -20.41 1.62 6.91
C VAL A 52 -20.25 2.42 8.19
N ALA A 53 -19.54 1.83 9.16
CA ALA A 53 -19.06 2.52 10.35
C ALA A 53 -17.70 3.17 10.05
N LEU A 54 -17.57 4.44 10.40
CA LEU A 54 -16.31 5.18 10.33
C LEU A 54 -15.98 5.74 11.71
N ALA A 55 -14.70 5.69 12.09
CA ALA A 55 -14.25 6.28 13.36
C ALA A 55 -14.62 7.78 13.44
N ALA A 56 -15.11 8.22 14.60
CA ALA A 56 -15.65 9.57 14.79
C ALA A 56 -14.58 10.67 14.80
N GLY A 57 -13.31 10.31 15.00
CA GLY A 57 -12.21 11.27 15.10
C GLY A 57 -10.87 10.64 15.53
N PRO A 58 -9.81 11.46 15.65
CA PRO A 58 -8.44 11.01 15.91
C PRO A 58 -8.22 10.18 17.18
N ASP A 59 -9.06 10.37 18.18
CA ASP A 59 -8.93 9.67 19.47
C ASP A 59 -9.64 8.31 19.48
N ASN A 60 -10.29 7.92 18.36
CA ASN A 60 -11.08 6.70 18.26
C ASN A 60 -10.31 5.59 17.54
N PRO A 61 -10.41 4.33 18.01
CA PRO A 61 -9.73 3.19 17.40
C PRO A 61 -10.01 3.07 15.89
N GLY A 62 -8.97 2.78 15.11
CA GLY A 62 -9.08 2.57 13.67
C GLY A 62 -9.03 3.86 12.84
N TRP A 63 -9.14 5.04 13.45
CA TRP A 63 -8.97 6.32 12.75
C TRP A 63 -7.61 6.44 12.06
N GLU A 64 -6.57 5.89 12.69
CA GLU A 64 -5.20 5.90 12.19
C GLU A 64 -5.04 5.04 10.92
N ARG A 65 -5.88 4.02 10.73
CA ARG A 65 -5.90 3.13 9.56
C ARG A 65 -6.81 3.67 8.45
N GLU A 66 -7.89 4.33 8.83
CA GLU A 66 -8.92 4.84 7.93
C GLU A 66 -8.42 6.02 7.08
N VAL A 67 -8.81 6.03 5.81
CA VAL A 67 -8.53 7.06 4.81
C VAL A 67 -9.75 7.93 4.51
N PHE A 68 -10.96 7.39 4.70
CA PHE A 68 -12.21 8.13 4.56
C PHE A 68 -12.38 9.14 5.69
N ARG A 69 -12.90 10.32 5.33
CA ARG A 69 -13.21 11.40 6.25
C ARG A 69 -14.63 11.86 6.04
N VAL A 70 -15.26 12.28 7.13
CA VAL A 70 -16.63 12.80 7.16
C VAL A 70 -16.62 14.31 7.31
N ARG A 71 -17.53 15.00 6.61
CA ARG A 71 -17.79 16.45 6.75
C ARG A 71 -19.30 16.71 6.89
N PRO A 72 -19.74 17.57 7.83
CA PRO A 72 -18.99 18.24 8.91
C PRO A 72 -18.39 17.23 9.92
N GLN A 73 -17.70 17.74 10.96
CA GLN A 73 -17.13 16.88 11.99
C GLN A 73 -18.22 16.02 12.66
N VAL A 74 -17.88 14.80 13.08
CA VAL A 74 -18.86 13.85 13.60
C VAL A 74 -19.57 14.37 14.85
N ALA A 75 -18.89 15.16 15.68
CA ALA A 75 -19.49 15.81 16.85
C ALA A 75 -20.66 16.77 16.51
N ASP A 76 -20.74 17.25 15.28
CA ASP A 76 -21.81 18.13 14.80
C ASP A 76 -22.92 17.38 14.04
N LEU A 77 -22.84 16.05 13.94
CA LEU A 77 -23.80 15.22 13.23
C LEU A 77 -24.85 14.62 14.17
N SER A 78 -26.03 14.38 13.62
CA SER A 78 -27.10 13.60 14.24
C SER A 78 -27.58 12.53 13.26
N ALA A 79 -28.35 11.57 13.75
CA ALA A 79 -29.10 10.66 12.88
C ALA A 79 -29.93 11.45 11.85
N ASP A 80 -30.08 10.88 10.65
CA ASP A 80 -30.73 11.46 9.47
C ASP A 80 -30.09 12.73 8.90
N ALA A 81 -28.98 13.21 9.47
CA ALA A 81 -28.24 14.34 8.91
C ALA A 81 -27.61 13.97 7.57
N VAL A 82 -27.51 14.97 6.69
CA VAL A 82 -26.71 14.87 5.46
C VAL A 82 -25.26 15.16 5.80
N CYS A 83 -24.37 14.26 5.41
CA CYS A 83 -22.93 14.41 5.54
C CYS A 83 -22.25 14.23 4.17
N ARG A 84 -20.95 14.42 4.11
CA ARG A 84 -20.13 14.13 2.93
C ARG A 84 -18.97 13.23 3.30
N ILE A 85 -18.79 12.16 2.53
CA ILE A 85 -17.73 11.17 2.70
C ILE A 85 -16.76 11.28 1.54
N GLY A 86 -15.47 11.33 1.83
CA GLY A 86 -14.42 11.36 0.80
C GLY A 86 -13.07 11.00 1.37
N ILE A 87 -12.07 10.95 0.50
CA ILE A 87 -10.68 10.72 0.88
C ILE A 87 -9.92 12.00 0.51
N PRO A 88 -9.44 12.81 1.48
CA PRO A 88 -8.52 13.89 1.14
C PRO A 88 -7.24 13.29 0.52
N PRO A 89 -6.42 14.05 -0.23
CA PRO A 89 -5.13 13.56 -0.71
C PRO A 89 -4.36 12.88 0.42
N THR A 90 -4.15 11.57 0.30
CA THR A 90 -3.60 10.72 1.34
C THR A 90 -2.56 9.81 0.73
N VAL A 91 -1.33 9.89 1.23
CA VAL A 91 -0.24 9.00 0.84
C VAL A 91 -0.31 7.71 1.67
N VAL A 92 -0.24 6.57 0.99
CA VAL A 92 -0.17 5.24 1.58
C VAL A 92 0.89 4.41 0.85
N HIS A 93 1.48 3.43 1.54
CA HIS A 93 2.37 2.45 0.92
C HIS A 93 1.75 1.06 0.94
N VAL A 94 1.91 0.33 -0.15
CA VAL A 94 1.32 -0.98 -0.38
C VAL A 94 2.12 -2.04 0.34
N ILE A 95 1.46 -2.80 1.21
CA ILE A 95 2.08 -3.88 1.99
C ILE A 95 1.63 -5.27 1.55
N ASP A 96 0.53 -5.37 0.80
CA ASP A 96 -0.02 -6.65 0.34
C ASP A 96 -0.87 -6.46 -0.93
N VAL A 97 -0.83 -7.43 -1.83
CA VAL A 97 -1.63 -7.46 -3.05
C VAL A 97 -2.20 -8.86 -3.23
N ARG A 98 -3.52 -9.01 -3.05
CA ARG A 98 -4.22 -10.28 -3.24
C ARG A 98 -5.18 -10.21 -4.41
N ARG A 99 -5.34 -11.33 -5.10
CA ARG A 99 -6.34 -11.53 -6.15
C ARG A 99 -7.29 -12.65 -5.73
N PHE A 100 -8.57 -12.43 -5.96
CA PHE A 100 -9.64 -13.41 -5.73
C PHE A 100 -10.23 -13.85 -7.07
N ASP A 101 -10.14 -15.15 -7.34
CA ASP A 101 -10.82 -15.80 -8.46
C ASP A 101 -11.37 -17.15 -7.96
N PRO A 102 -12.69 -17.27 -7.69
CA PRO A 102 -13.74 -16.28 -7.98
C PRO A 102 -13.69 -15.02 -7.09
N PRO A 103 -14.39 -13.93 -7.45
CA PRO A 103 -14.52 -12.73 -6.62
C PRO A 103 -15.06 -13.08 -5.22
N ARG A 104 -14.56 -12.38 -4.20
CA ARG A 104 -14.90 -12.63 -2.79
C ARG A 104 -16.33 -12.20 -2.50
N GLU A 105 -17.06 -13.05 -1.81
CA GLU A 105 -18.40 -12.73 -1.29
C GLU A 105 -18.27 -11.90 -0.01
N THR A 106 -18.79 -10.68 -0.03
CA THR A 106 -18.69 -9.72 1.09
C THR A 106 -20.03 -9.15 1.53
N GLY A 107 -21.15 -9.54 0.91
CA GLY A 107 -22.48 -8.96 1.18
C GLY A 107 -22.76 -7.66 0.43
N TRP A 108 -21.80 -7.15 -0.34
CA TRP A 108 -21.96 -5.95 -1.16
C TRP A 108 -21.42 -6.13 -2.58
N LEU A 109 -21.93 -5.29 -3.48
CA LEU A 109 -21.48 -5.16 -4.85
C LEU A 109 -20.73 -3.83 -5.04
N PRO A 110 -19.65 -3.82 -5.85
CA PRO A 110 -19.08 -4.96 -6.59
C PRO A 110 -18.40 -5.96 -5.66
N ARG A 111 -18.48 -7.26 -5.97
CA ARG A 111 -17.73 -8.30 -5.24
C ARG A 111 -16.23 -8.09 -5.46
N PRO A 112 -15.42 -7.98 -4.38
CA PRO A 112 -14.00 -7.72 -4.53
C PRO A 112 -13.28 -8.79 -5.34
N ARG A 113 -12.50 -8.36 -6.33
CA ARG A 113 -11.59 -9.19 -7.13
C ARG A 113 -10.16 -9.04 -6.69
N ARG A 114 -9.83 -7.93 -6.04
CA ARG A 114 -8.50 -7.60 -5.57
C ARG A 114 -8.56 -6.99 -4.19
N GLN A 115 -7.49 -7.14 -3.43
CA GLN A 115 -7.32 -6.46 -2.16
C GLN A 115 -5.90 -5.91 -2.11
N ILE A 116 -5.81 -4.58 -2.03
CA ILE A 116 -4.55 -3.86 -1.86
C ILE A 116 -4.48 -3.46 -0.39
N GLY A 117 -3.63 -4.15 0.36
CA GLY A 117 -3.31 -3.81 1.74
C GLY A 117 -2.34 -2.63 1.77
N TYR A 118 -2.56 -1.68 2.68
CA TYR A 118 -1.74 -0.49 2.79
C TYR A 118 -1.58 -0.01 4.23
N LEU A 119 -0.50 0.75 4.43
CA LEU A 119 -0.26 1.58 5.61
C LEU A 119 -0.20 3.04 5.20
N ARG A 120 -0.63 3.96 6.08
CA ARG A 120 -0.53 5.39 5.82
C ARG A 120 0.92 5.85 5.98
N ALA A 121 1.28 6.95 5.32
CA ALA A 121 2.59 7.55 5.49
C ALA A 121 2.92 7.78 6.98
N GLY A 122 4.16 7.45 7.37
CA GLY A 122 4.63 7.46 8.76
C GLY A 122 4.39 6.18 9.56
N GLN A 123 3.73 5.17 8.99
CA GLN A 123 3.52 3.87 9.65
C GLN A 123 4.47 2.82 9.07
N ALA A 124 5.31 2.21 9.91
CA ALA A 124 6.14 1.08 9.52
C ALA A 124 5.36 -0.25 9.68
N LEU A 125 5.66 -1.24 8.84
CA LEU A 125 5.12 -2.59 9.00
C LEU A 125 5.69 -3.23 10.27
N ASP A 126 4.83 -3.71 11.15
CA ASP A 126 5.18 -4.48 12.35
C ASP A 126 4.75 -5.95 12.15
N PRO A 127 5.70 -6.88 11.94
CA PRO A 127 5.40 -8.29 11.76
C PRO A 127 4.73 -8.96 12.97
N GLY A 128 4.80 -8.35 14.16
CA GLY A 128 4.15 -8.85 15.37
C GLY A 128 2.65 -8.55 15.45
N LEU A 129 2.11 -7.74 14.54
CA LEU A 129 0.70 -7.39 14.49
C LEU A 129 -0.03 -8.21 13.41
N GLU A 130 -1.02 -9.00 13.83
CA GLU A 130 -1.83 -9.80 12.90
C GLU A 130 -2.69 -8.93 11.96
N ASP A 131 -3.18 -7.79 12.46
CA ASP A 131 -4.08 -6.88 11.72
C ASP A 131 -3.53 -5.45 11.71
N GLN A 132 -2.53 -5.19 10.87
CA GLN A 132 -2.01 -3.84 10.63
C GLN A 132 -2.54 -3.24 9.32
N GLY A 133 -2.81 -1.93 9.33
CA GLY A 133 -3.18 -1.19 8.12
C GLY A 133 -4.61 -1.42 7.64
N ALA A 134 -4.95 -0.97 6.45
CA ALA A 134 -6.28 -1.14 5.89
C ALA A 134 -6.17 -1.68 4.46
N SER A 135 -7.31 -1.92 3.80
CA SER A 135 -7.28 -2.42 2.44
C SER A 135 -8.42 -1.86 1.61
N PHE A 136 -8.21 -1.81 0.29
CA PHE A 136 -9.25 -1.46 -0.67
C PHE A 136 -9.19 -2.37 -1.90
N ASP A 137 -10.29 -2.45 -2.64
CA ASP A 137 -10.28 -2.98 -4.00
C ASP A 137 -10.31 -1.77 -4.97
N PRO A 138 -9.35 -1.65 -5.91
CA PRO A 138 -9.37 -0.61 -6.93
C PRO A 138 -10.64 -0.59 -7.79
N ASP A 139 -11.35 -1.73 -7.87
CA ASP A 139 -12.55 -1.93 -8.68
C ASP A 139 -13.84 -2.01 -7.83
N ASP A 140 -13.84 -1.59 -6.56
CA ASP A 140 -15.02 -1.60 -5.67
C ASP A 140 -16.07 -0.52 -6.02
N GLY A 141 -15.93 0.20 -7.13
CA GLY A 141 -16.90 1.23 -7.55
C GLY A 141 -16.80 2.57 -6.81
N ILE A 142 -15.90 2.71 -5.84
CA ILE A 142 -15.62 4.03 -5.22
C ILE A 142 -14.74 4.83 -6.19
N PRO A 143 -15.09 6.09 -6.53
CA PRO A 143 -14.42 6.89 -7.55
C PRO A 143 -13.11 7.48 -7.03
N ARG A 144 -12.16 6.61 -6.68
CA ARG A 144 -10.83 6.99 -6.21
C ARG A 144 -9.98 7.46 -7.38
N ARG A 145 -9.27 8.57 -7.18
CA ARG A 145 -8.08 8.91 -7.96
C ARG A 145 -6.87 8.31 -7.24
N ILE A 146 -6.10 7.51 -7.97
CA ILE A 146 -4.91 6.83 -7.45
C ILE A 146 -3.74 7.19 -8.38
N GLU A 147 -2.65 7.68 -7.79
CA GLU A 147 -1.43 8.05 -8.48
C GLU A 147 -0.24 7.35 -7.85
N LEU A 148 0.59 6.68 -8.67
CA LEU A 148 1.86 6.13 -8.21
C LEU A 148 2.84 7.28 -7.99
N ARG A 149 3.31 7.44 -6.74
CA ARG A 149 4.34 8.42 -6.34
C ARG A 149 5.73 7.85 -6.51
N PHE A 150 5.93 6.62 -6.06
CA PHE A 150 7.21 5.95 -6.08
C PHE A 150 7.02 4.43 -6.16
N ARG A 151 7.89 3.77 -6.95
CA ARG A 151 8.02 2.32 -6.98
C ARG A 151 9.48 1.98 -6.74
N PRO A 152 9.81 1.27 -5.64
CA PRO A 152 11.18 0.84 -5.41
C PRO A 152 11.63 -0.09 -6.53
N TYR A 153 12.86 0.09 -7.00
CA TYR A 153 13.44 -0.70 -8.09
C TYR A 153 12.55 -0.72 -9.34
N ALA A 154 11.98 0.43 -9.73
CA ALA A 154 11.07 0.52 -10.89
C ALA A 154 11.66 0.01 -12.23
N PHE A 155 12.98 -0.12 -12.31
CA PHE A 155 13.72 -0.68 -13.44
C PHE A 155 13.77 -2.23 -13.46
N LEU A 156 13.32 -2.90 -12.39
CA LEU A 156 13.27 -4.35 -12.26
C LEU A 156 11.84 -4.91 -12.26
N GLU A 157 11.74 -6.16 -12.67
CA GLU A 157 10.55 -6.99 -12.55
C GLU A 157 10.76 -8.13 -11.53
N PRO A 158 9.67 -8.63 -10.90
CA PRO A 158 9.76 -9.78 -10.01
C PRO A 158 10.41 -10.97 -10.73
N GLY A 159 11.44 -11.56 -10.10
CA GLY A 159 12.16 -12.71 -10.64
C GLY A 159 13.28 -12.38 -11.63
N ASP A 160 13.55 -11.10 -11.92
CA ASP A 160 14.72 -10.71 -12.72
C ASP A 160 16.00 -11.30 -12.12
N GLU A 161 16.85 -11.87 -12.98
CA GLU A 161 18.17 -12.34 -12.61
C GLU A 161 19.22 -11.34 -13.08
N VAL A 162 20.07 -10.88 -12.18
CA VAL A 162 21.07 -9.84 -12.45
C VAL A 162 22.46 -10.27 -12.00
N ALA A 163 23.48 -9.84 -12.74
CA ALA A 163 24.85 -9.82 -12.27
C ALA A 163 25.15 -8.48 -11.60
N ASP A 164 25.81 -8.51 -10.45
CA ASP A 164 26.30 -7.32 -9.77
C ASP A 164 27.71 -6.91 -10.25
N ALA A 165 28.24 -5.79 -9.76
CA ALA A 165 29.56 -5.27 -10.14
C ALA A 165 30.73 -6.22 -9.81
N ARG A 166 30.50 -7.25 -8.98
CA ARG A 166 31.49 -8.29 -8.64
C ARG A 166 31.26 -9.57 -9.44
N ALA A 167 30.41 -9.52 -10.47
CA ALA A 167 29.98 -10.65 -11.28
C ALA A 167 29.27 -11.76 -10.47
N ARG A 168 28.69 -11.41 -9.32
CA ARG A 168 27.84 -12.31 -8.54
C ARG A 168 26.42 -12.24 -9.08
N VAL A 169 25.74 -13.38 -9.16
CA VAL A 169 24.38 -13.49 -9.73
C VAL A 169 23.34 -13.54 -8.62
N TRP A 170 22.27 -12.75 -8.81
CA TRP A 170 21.20 -12.55 -7.86
C TRP A 170 19.84 -12.65 -8.55
N ARG A 171 18.85 -13.19 -7.85
CA ARG A 171 17.43 -13.04 -8.22
C ARG A 171 16.81 -11.95 -7.36
N PHE A 172 16.09 -11.03 -8.00
CA PHE A 172 15.30 -10.02 -7.33
C PHE A 172 13.91 -10.55 -6.99
N GLU A 173 13.50 -10.44 -5.73
CA GLU A 173 12.14 -10.69 -5.27
C GLU A 173 11.61 -9.41 -4.60
N PRO A 174 10.58 -8.75 -5.17
CA PRO A 174 10.09 -7.50 -4.63
C PRO A 174 9.42 -7.74 -3.26
N PRO A 175 9.37 -6.70 -2.43
CA PRO A 175 9.87 -5.35 -2.69
C PRO A 175 11.36 -5.12 -2.41
N TRP A 176 12.01 -5.94 -1.59
CA TRP A 176 13.38 -5.68 -1.09
C TRP A 176 14.33 -6.87 -1.17
N ASP A 177 13.83 -8.07 -1.48
CA ASP A 177 14.56 -9.31 -1.26
C ASP A 177 15.51 -9.63 -2.42
N TRP A 178 16.70 -10.11 -2.05
CA TRP A 178 17.76 -10.49 -2.97
C TRP A 178 18.27 -11.88 -2.65
N HIS A 179 18.22 -12.78 -3.62
CA HIS A 179 18.66 -14.16 -3.45
C HIS A 179 19.89 -14.45 -4.31
N PRO A 180 21.08 -14.64 -3.70
CA PRO A 180 22.26 -14.98 -4.47
C PRO A 180 22.24 -16.45 -4.90
N PHE A 181 22.65 -16.72 -6.15
CA PHE A 181 22.66 -18.09 -6.69
C PHE A 181 23.77 -18.97 -6.14
N ASP A 182 24.84 -18.37 -5.62
CA ASP A 182 25.97 -19.09 -5.03
C ASP A 182 25.70 -19.57 -3.58
N GLY A 183 24.53 -19.26 -3.01
CA GLY A 183 24.16 -19.60 -1.64
C GLY A 183 25.00 -18.90 -0.55
N GLY A 184 25.84 -17.94 -0.94
CA GLY A 184 26.67 -17.17 -0.01
C GLY A 184 25.86 -16.11 0.76
N ALA A 185 26.43 -15.61 1.85
CA ALA A 185 25.84 -14.51 2.61
C ALA A 185 25.86 -13.18 1.83
N GLY A 186 25.07 -12.20 2.28
CA GLY A 186 25.04 -10.84 1.75
C GLY A 186 23.60 -10.35 1.54
N ASP A 187 23.34 -9.13 1.97
CA ASP A 187 21.97 -8.61 2.07
C ASP A 187 21.48 -8.01 0.74
N ALA A 188 22.38 -7.64 -0.17
CA ALA A 188 22.04 -7.04 -1.46
C ALA A 188 23.20 -7.08 -2.49
N PRO A 189 22.90 -6.95 -3.80
CA PRO A 189 23.91 -6.85 -4.86
C PRO A 189 24.68 -5.52 -4.83
N THR A 190 25.95 -5.56 -5.25
CA THR A 190 26.74 -4.33 -5.45
C THR A 190 26.45 -3.71 -6.81
N TRP A 191 25.96 -2.48 -6.84
CA TRP A 191 25.67 -1.77 -8.10
C TRP A 191 26.96 -1.34 -8.83
N PRO A 192 26.93 -1.17 -10.17
CA PRO A 192 25.78 -1.34 -11.07
C PRO A 192 25.35 -2.78 -11.28
N LEU A 193 24.12 -2.96 -11.76
CA LEU A 193 23.52 -4.23 -12.11
C LEU A 193 23.53 -4.44 -13.62
N THR A 194 23.67 -5.68 -14.04
CA THR A 194 23.50 -6.13 -15.43
C THR A 194 22.37 -7.14 -15.46
N LEU A 195 21.29 -6.87 -16.19
CA LEU A 195 20.22 -7.83 -16.39
C LEU A 195 20.74 -9.03 -17.19
N LEU A 196 20.50 -10.24 -16.68
CA LEU A 196 20.87 -11.50 -17.34
C LEU A 196 19.65 -12.15 -17.97
N THR A 197 18.57 -12.26 -17.19
CA THR A 197 17.31 -12.81 -17.66
C THR A 197 16.13 -12.05 -17.05
N ARG A 198 15.06 -11.91 -17.84
CA ARG A 198 13.75 -11.42 -17.41
C ARG A 198 12.71 -12.44 -17.86
N ASN A 199 11.91 -12.94 -16.94
CA ASN A 199 10.92 -14.00 -17.22
C ASN A 199 11.54 -15.25 -17.90
N GLY A 200 12.82 -15.52 -17.62
CA GLY A 200 13.59 -16.63 -18.24
C GLY A 200 14.07 -16.37 -19.67
N ASP A 201 13.88 -15.15 -20.20
CA ASP A 201 14.38 -14.72 -21.50
C ASP A 201 15.61 -13.82 -21.32
N SER A 202 16.65 -14.02 -22.14
CA SER A 202 17.90 -13.25 -22.14
C SER A 202 17.93 -12.15 -23.20
N ASP A 203 16.94 -12.10 -24.09
CA ASP A 203 17.01 -11.30 -25.32
C ASP A 203 16.31 -9.93 -25.20
N ASP A 204 16.02 -9.47 -23.97
CA ASP A 204 15.45 -8.13 -23.71
C ASP A 204 16.56 -7.07 -23.55
N ASP A 205 17.19 -6.72 -24.67
CA ASP A 205 18.26 -5.72 -24.73
C ASP A 205 17.83 -4.35 -24.19
N ALA A 206 16.56 -3.98 -24.38
CA ALA A 206 16.05 -2.69 -23.92
C ALA A 206 15.97 -2.65 -22.39
N ALA A 207 15.42 -3.69 -21.77
CA ALA A 207 15.40 -3.82 -20.31
C ALA A 207 16.82 -3.87 -19.72
N ALA A 208 17.76 -4.55 -20.39
CA ALA A 208 19.14 -4.63 -19.93
C ALA A 208 19.82 -3.25 -19.92
N VAL A 209 19.57 -2.41 -20.93
CA VAL A 209 20.05 -1.02 -20.96
C VAL A 209 19.43 -0.20 -19.82
N ASP A 210 18.11 -0.28 -19.63
CA ASP A 210 17.42 0.48 -18.58
C ASP A 210 17.93 0.13 -17.17
N VAL A 211 18.13 -1.16 -16.88
CA VAL A 211 18.69 -1.63 -15.60
C VAL A 211 20.12 -1.13 -15.41
N ALA A 212 20.96 -1.25 -16.44
CA ALA A 212 22.33 -0.79 -16.38
C ALA A 212 22.40 0.72 -16.13
N GLU A 213 21.65 1.52 -16.89
CA GLU A 213 21.59 2.99 -16.73
C GLU A 213 21.07 3.40 -15.36
N ALA A 214 19.97 2.81 -14.89
CA ALA A 214 19.37 3.16 -13.61
C ALA A 214 20.29 2.87 -12.41
N THR A 215 21.22 1.92 -12.55
CA THR A 215 22.10 1.47 -11.46
C THR A 215 23.55 1.94 -11.61
N GLN A 216 23.86 2.75 -12.64
CA GLN A 216 25.18 3.40 -12.77
C GLN A 216 25.54 4.23 -11.54
N THR A 217 24.54 4.79 -10.89
CA THR A 217 24.68 5.55 -9.65
C THR A 217 23.78 4.98 -8.58
N GLY A 218 24.26 5.08 -7.37
CA GLY A 218 23.51 4.80 -6.16
C GLY A 218 23.69 3.38 -5.62
N SER A 219 22.79 2.94 -4.75
CA SER A 219 22.86 1.63 -4.12
C SER A 219 21.52 1.14 -3.60
N HIS A 220 21.43 -0.16 -3.29
CA HIS A 220 20.31 -0.75 -2.55
C HIS A 220 19.94 0.04 -1.28
N ARG A 221 20.94 0.43 -0.47
CA ARG A 221 20.70 1.21 0.76
C ARG A 221 20.08 2.57 0.47
N GLU A 222 20.53 3.25 -0.57
CA GLU A 222 19.97 4.55 -0.97
C GLU A 222 18.55 4.40 -1.54
N GLU A 223 18.26 3.31 -2.25
CA GLU A 223 16.89 3.02 -2.72
C GLU A 223 15.93 2.76 -1.54
N LEU A 224 16.38 2.03 -0.52
CA LEU A 224 15.62 1.85 0.73
C LEU A 224 15.41 3.19 1.46
N ALA A 225 16.43 4.05 1.53
CA ALA A 225 16.32 5.36 2.16
C ALA A 225 15.34 6.29 1.41
N ARG A 226 15.36 6.26 0.08
CA ARG A 226 14.38 6.97 -0.77
C ARG A 226 12.96 6.47 -0.52
N TRP A 227 12.79 5.14 -0.47
CA TRP A 227 11.48 4.57 -0.14
C TRP A 227 11.01 4.99 1.26
N ALA A 228 11.86 4.91 2.28
CA ALA A 228 11.53 5.30 3.65
C ALA A 228 11.10 6.78 3.72
N THR A 229 11.84 7.66 3.03
CA THR A 229 11.51 9.09 2.92
C THR A 229 10.13 9.32 2.30
N GLU A 230 9.86 8.69 1.15
CA GLU A 230 8.57 8.81 0.46
C GLU A 230 7.43 8.17 1.26
N ALA A 231 7.72 7.13 2.05
CA ALA A 231 6.77 6.49 2.96
C ALA A 231 6.56 7.31 4.25
N GLY A 232 7.29 8.42 4.44
CA GLY A 232 7.22 9.27 5.62
C GLY A 232 7.77 8.63 6.89
N LEU A 233 8.61 7.60 6.77
CA LEU A 233 9.26 6.94 7.90
C LEU A 233 10.44 7.77 8.40
N PRO A 234 10.73 7.77 9.72
CA PRO A 234 11.89 8.46 10.26
C PRO A 234 13.19 7.84 9.72
N ASP A 235 14.20 8.68 9.48
CA ASP A 235 15.55 8.20 9.20
C ASP A 235 16.06 7.41 10.41
N THR A 236 16.32 6.13 10.23
CA THR A 236 16.79 5.22 11.29
C THR A 236 18.24 5.50 11.76
N GLU A 237 18.88 6.58 11.31
CA GLU A 237 20.29 6.88 11.60
C GLU A 237 20.53 7.80 12.81
N GLU A 238 19.50 8.34 13.51
CA GLU A 238 19.70 9.33 14.60
C GLU A 238 19.23 8.94 16.03
N ASP A 239 18.90 7.68 16.33
CA ASP A 239 18.47 7.28 17.70
C ASP A 239 19.43 6.31 18.43
N SER A 240 20.68 6.16 17.96
CA SER A 240 21.67 5.28 18.60
C SER A 240 22.78 6.00 19.39
N GLU A 241 22.75 7.33 19.56
CA GLU A 241 23.86 8.07 20.17
C GLU A 241 23.51 8.84 21.45
N PHE A 242 22.70 8.31 22.38
CA PHE A 242 22.68 8.80 23.77
C PHE A 242 22.34 7.69 24.78
N ALA A 243 23.24 6.71 24.92
CA ALA A 243 23.34 5.92 26.14
C ALA A 243 24.78 6.06 26.68
N GLU A 244 25.00 7.14 27.45
CA GLU A 244 26.23 7.28 28.21
C GLU A 244 26.37 6.12 29.22
N PRO A 245 27.57 5.54 29.38
CA PRO A 245 27.81 4.54 30.41
C PRO A 245 27.85 5.21 31.78
N VAL A 246 27.02 4.72 32.70
CA VAL A 246 27.11 5.08 34.12
C VAL A 246 28.36 4.39 34.69
N GLU A 247 29.34 5.19 35.15
CA GLU A 247 30.49 4.74 35.95
C GLU A 247 30.09 4.16 37.31
#